data_AF-A0A3M1YWG9-F1
#
_entry.id   AF-A0A3M1YWG9-F1
#
_cell.length_a   1.000
_cell.length_b   1.000
_cell.length_c   1.000
_cell.angle_alpha   90.00
_cell.angle_beta   90.00
_cell.angle_gamma   90.00
#
_symmetry.space_group_name_H-M   'P 1'
#
loop_
_entity.id
_entity.type
_entity.pdbx_description
1 polymer ?
#
loop_
_entity_poly.entity_id
_entity_poly.type
_entity_poly.pdbx_seq_one_letter_code
_entity_poly.pdbx_strand_id
1 'polypeptide(L)' 'MLSHLNFKEHPVNKDYQVYWFTDYNKAVFFEEELIKQHISYEKHFEVEEQKYYFGVLKKDDSKVKKINELT' A
#
# COMPACT_ATOMS: atom_id res chain seq x y z
N MET A 1 14.99 -14.72 8.48
CA MET A 1 13.70 -14.00 8.64
C MET A 1 13.49 -13.19 7.38
N LEU A 2 12.63 -13.65 6.47
CA LEU A 2 12.29 -12.88 5.27
C LEU A 2 11.21 -11.88 5.67
N SER A 3 11.60 -10.70 6.14
CA SER A 3 10.69 -9.56 6.24
C SER A 3 10.22 -9.24 4.81
N HIS A 4 9.07 -9.77 4.41
CA HIS A 4 8.40 -9.40 3.17
C HIS A 4 7.90 -7.97 3.36
N LEU A 5 8.78 -7.00 3.17
CA LEU A 5 8.41 -5.60 3.13
C LEU A 5 7.58 -5.44 1.86
N ASN A 6 6.26 -5.46 2.03
CA ASN A 6 5.28 -5.27 0.96
C ASN A 6 5.18 -3.81 0.54
N PHE A 7 6.31 -3.09 0.54
CA PHE A 7 6.38 -1.71 0.09
C PHE A 7 7.69 -1.40 -0.62
N LYS A 8 7.62 -0.54 -1.66
CA LYS A 8 8.74 -0.06 -2.45
C LYS A 8 8.54 1.40 -2.82
N GLU A 9 9.62 2.12 -3.04
CA GLU A 9 9.53 3.49 -3.55
C GLU A 9 8.91 3.47 -4.96
N HIS A 10 8.04 4.44 -5.26
CA HIS A 10 7.38 4.48 -6.56
C HIS A 10 8.42 4.76 -7.67
N PRO A 11 8.50 3.93 -8.73
CA PRO A 11 9.59 3.97 -9.70
C PRO A 11 9.63 5.28 -10.53
N VAL A 12 8.47 5.92 -10.72
CA VAL A 12 8.32 7.12 -11.55
C VAL A 12 8.20 8.40 -10.72
N ASN A 13 7.69 8.31 -9.49
CA ASN A 13 7.35 9.49 -8.70
C ASN A 13 7.86 9.31 -7.27
N LYS A 14 9.03 9.88 -6.99
CA LYS A 14 9.71 9.74 -5.70
C LYS A 14 8.92 10.31 -4.52
N ASP A 15 7.83 11.05 -4.75
CA ASP A 15 6.96 11.52 -3.67
C ASP A 15 6.00 10.46 -3.15
N TYR A 16 5.95 9.29 -3.79
CA TYR A 16 5.05 8.20 -3.43
C TYR A 16 5.79 6.96 -2.93
N GLN A 17 5.17 6.31 -1.95
CA GLN A 17 5.50 4.97 -1.48
C GLN A 17 4.42 4.01 -1.99
N VAL A 18 4.83 2.91 -2.61
CA VAL A 18 3.90 1.88 -3.11
C VAL A 18 3.86 0.72 -2.14
N TYR A 19 2.66 0.34 -1.72
CA TYR A 19 2.35 -0.87 -0.98
C TYR A 19 1.71 -1.89 -1.91
N TRP A 20 1.89 -3.19 -1.67
CA TRP A 20 1.21 -4.22 -2.46
C TRP A 20 0.70 -5.39 -1.64
N PHE A 21 -0.38 -6.00 -2.09
CA PHE A 21 -0.98 -7.17 -1.45
C PHE A 21 -1.37 -8.20 -2.51
N THR A 22 -1.18 -9.48 -2.21
CA THR A 22 -1.65 -10.61 -3.03
C THR A 22 -2.95 -11.21 -2.50
N ASP A 23 -3.27 -10.96 -1.23
CA ASP A 23 -4.52 -11.37 -0.60
C ASP A 23 -5.55 -10.24 -0.72
N TYR A 24 -6.70 -10.55 -1.30
CA TYR A 24 -7.79 -9.58 -1.50
C TYR A 24 -8.33 -9.03 -0.19
N ASN A 25 -8.49 -9.85 0.85
CA ASN A 25 -9.03 -9.40 2.14
C ASN A 25 -8.07 -8.43 2.81
N LYS A 26 -6.76 -8.68 2.70
CA LYS A 26 -5.72 -7.75 3.16
C LYS A 26 -5.74 -6.44 2.39
N ALA A 27 -5.86 -6.49 1.07
CA ALA A 27 -5.96 -5.30 0.22
C ALA A 27 -7.18 -4.44 0.59
N VAL A 28 -8.33 -5.08 0.82
CA VAL A 28 -9.57 -4.40 1.23
C VAL A 28 -9.42 -3.78 2.61
N PHE A 29 -8.90 -4.51 3.60
CA PHE A 29 -8.66 -3.98 4.93
C PHE A 29 -7.75 -2.75 4.90
N PHE A 30 -6.67 -2.82 4.13
CA PHE A 30 -5.75 -1.71 3.95
C PHE A 30 -6.42 -0.48 3.31
N GLU A 31 -7.21 -0.68 2.25
CA GLU A 31 -7.97 0.38 1.59
C GLU A 31 -8.97 1.06 2.54
N GLU A 32 -9.69 0.28 3.34
CA GLU A 32 -10.63 0.80 4.34
C GLU A 32 -9.93 1.66 5.40
N GLU A 33 -8.76 1.24 5.87
CA GLU A 33 -7.98 2.01 6.85
C GLU A 33 -7.42 3.32 6.26
N LEU A 34 -7.00 3.32 4.99
CA LEU A 34 -6.63 4.55 4.29
C LEU A 34 -7.81 5.53 4.20
N ILE A 35 -9.00 5.03 3.86
CA ILE A 35 -10.22 5.84 3.78
C ILE A 35 -10.60 6.39 5.15
N LYS A 36 -10.62 5.56 6.20
CA LYS A 36 -10.95 5.96 7.59
C LYS A 36 -10.02 7.06 8.11
N GLN A 37 -8.75 7.04 7.72
CA GLN A 37 -7.76 8.01 8.16
C GLN A 37 -7.61 9.21 7.20
N HIS A 38 -8.49 9.32 6.19
CA HIS A 38 -8.47 10.37 5.17
C HIS A 38 -7.13 10.50 4.44
N ILE A 39 -6.45 9.37 4.19
CA ILE A 39 -5.16 9.33 3.49
C ILE A 39 -5.44 9.24 1.98
N SER A 40 -4.86 10.15 1.21
CA SER A 40 -4.95 10.11 -0.26
C SER A 40 -4.08 8.99 -0.82
N TYR A 41 -4.62 8.20 -1.75
CA TYR A 41 -3.90 7.09 -2.39
C TYR A 41 -4.29 6.91 -3.85
N GLU A 42 -3.41 6.25 -4.59
CA GLU A 42 -3.64 5.69 -5.93
C GLU A 42 -3.78 4.18 -5.81
N LYS A 43 -4.68 3.56 -6.58
CA LYS A 43 -4.91 2.11 -6.58
C LYS A 43 -4.73 1.55 -7.98
N HIS A 44 -4.08 0.39 -8.07
CA HIS A 44 -3.92 -0.35 -9.30
C HIS A 44 -4.00 -1.86 -9.03
N PHE A 45 -4.69 -2.61 -9.91
CA PHE A 45 -4.73 -4.07 -9.83
C PHE A 45 -4.02 -4.65 -11.04
N GLU A 46 -2.94 -5.38 -10.79
CA GLU A 46 -2.20 -6.12 -11.81
C GLU A 46 -2.80 -7.51 -11.93
N VAL A 47 -3.45 -7.77 -13.07
CA VAL A 47 -4.22 -8.99 -13.31
C VAL A 47 -3.29 -10.18 -13.48
N GLU A 48 -2.13 -10.00 -14.12
CA GLU A 48 -1.18 -11.09 -14.40
C GLU A 48 -0.54 -11.63 -13.12
N GLU A 49 -0.21 -10.74 -12.18
CA GLU A 49 0.43 -11.10 -10.91
C GLU A 49 -0.55 -11.27 -9.74
N GLN A 50 -1.84 -11.00 -9.96
CA GLN A 50 -2.88 -10.94 -8.92
C GLN A 50 -2.44 -10.06 -7.73
N LYS A 51 -1.94 -8.86 -8.02
CA LYS A 51 -1.44 -7.92 -7.01
C LYS A 51 -2.24 -6.63 -6.98
N TYR A 52 -2.61 -6.22 -5.77
CA TYR A 52 -3.25 -4.96 -5.46
C TYR A 52 -2.18 -3.97 -5.01
N TYR A 53 -1.96 -2.93 -5.79
CA TYR A 53 -1.00 -1.87 -5.51
C TYR A 53 -1.70 -0.62 -4.98
N PHE A 54 -1.07 0.01 -3.99
CA PHE A 54 -1.52 1.26 -3.38
C PHE A 54 -0.36 2.25 -3.30
N GLY A 55 -0.43 3.33 -4.09
CA GLY A 55 0.52 4.44 -4.02
C GLY A 55 0.06 5.48 -3.01
N VAL A 56 0.85 5.76 -1.97
CA VAL A 56 0.56 6.80 -0.96
C VAL A 56 1.64 7.85 -0.96
N LEU A 57 1.31 9.09 -0.60
CA LEU A 57 2.30 10.14 -0.47
C LEU A 57 3.29 9.83 0.67
N LYS A 58 4.59 10.08 0.45
CA LYS A 58 5.63 9.84 1.45
C LYS A 58 5.43 10.60 2.76
N LYS A 59 4.76 11.76 2.71
CA LYS A 59 4.41 12.54 3.92
C LYS A 59 3.52 11.72 4.88
N ASP A 60 2.71 10.80 4.34
CA ASP A 60 1.80 9.95 5.09
C ASP A 60 2.36 8.53 5.31
N ASP A 61 3.54 8.22 4.76
CA ASP A 61 4.18 6.90 4.83
C ASP A 61 4.32 6.37 6.26
N SER A 62 4.69 7.23 7.22
CA SER A 62 4.85 6.81 8.62
C SER A 62 3.54 6.32 9.26
N LYS A 63 2.39 6.85 8.82
CA LYS A 63 1.07 6.36 9.26
C LYS A 63 0.71 5.09 8.51
N VAL A 64 0.94 5.08 7.20
CA VAL A 64 0.59 3.95 6.33
C VAL A 64 1.41 2.69 6.65
N LYS A 65 2.68 2.83 7.05
CA LYS A 65 3.49 1.69 7.53
C LYS A 65 2.84 0.98 8.71
N LYS A 66 2.27 1.72 9.66
CA LYS A 66 1.58 1.14 10.81
C LYS A 66 0.33 0.37 10.39
N ILE A 67 -0.42 0.89 9.41
CA ILE A 67 -1.58 0.18 8.83
C ILE A 67 -1.11 -1.12 8.17
N ASN A 68 -0.04 -1.05 7.37
CA ASN A 68 0.54 -2.21 6.70
C ASN A 68 1.06 -3.28 7.69
N GLU A 69 1.60 -2.89 8.84
CA GLU A 69 2.02 -3.82 9.90
C GLU A 69 0.84 -4.56 10.57
N LEU A 70 -0.36 -3.98 10.53
CA LEU A 70 -1.60 -4.59 11.06
C LEU A 70 -2.28 -5.53 10.06
N THR A 71 -1.79 -5.60 8.82
CA THR A 71 -2.44 -6.27 7.68
C THR A 71 -1.81 -7.62 7.35
#